data_AF-A0A7C3NQZ5-F1
#
_entry.id   AF-A0A7C3NQZ5-F1
#
_cell.length_a   1.000
_cell.length_b   1.000
_cell.length_c   1.000
_cell.angle_alpha   90.00
_cell.angle_beta   90.00
_cell.angle_gamma   90.00
#
_symmetry.space_group_name_H-M   'P 1'
#
loop_
_entity.id
_entity.type
_entity.pdbx_description
1 polymer ?
#
loop_
_entity_poly.entity_id
_entity_poly.type
_entity_poly.pdbx_seq_one_letter_code
_entity_poly.pdbx_strand_id
1 'polypeptide(L)'
;MLGEHFLPVAEHAGLDPEEAWEALGEFTGPVYGGALEDLCTRRYDDPPESLVGDFLKKRSFRLPPLAKSYLEALRDSAPGVYEVVAVRPGHGVTIRDLLIGGEPIDVIEVSGSRQIVQWDRLAARVIEHGGKRVFTGAVFPLRAEDSKALIDELKSTLHGMAEKAGLPAEAFRGEVANVMREAAPRLGNLRIAQILADLHRPMPKLINRDGDPYEFVEARYRLASGDRKGVIARLDAEPRLQRTGARPAKWDWLAKASEHPSRASSSGPGLALDSHPGGDTERVVVASVTLSAKQLELSVNSRRRLESARTFIEALLAGLIGEPEVAIKSVEDAMAENRDAPVSRQRAVPRRVERELTQRFLDRHYRNWLDEKIPALGGKSPRDAARDFEGREQLVALLKQLENLEARRARDSGAGYDARWLWRELGIEHLRR
;
A
#
# COMPACT_ATOMS: atom_id res chain seq x y z
N MET A 1 -10.92 -30.21 0.54
CA MET A 1 -10.21 -29.26 -0.32
C MET A 1 -10.76 -27.85 -0.21
N LEU A 2 -11.78 -27.40 -0.95
CA LEU A 2 -12.18 -25.98 -0.91
C LEU A 2 -12.47 -25.47 0.53
N GLY A 3 -13.16 -26.27 1.34
CA GLY A 3 -13.42 -25.92 2.74
C GLY A 3 -12.15 -25.71 3.58
N GLU A 4 -11.07 -26.43 3.31
CA GLU A 4 -9.79 -26.29 4.06
C GLU A 4 -9.10 -24.95 3.80
N HIS A 5 -9.35 -24.35 2.63
CA HIS A 5 -8.80 -23.05 2.23
C HIS A 5 -9.63 -21.86 2.71
N PHE A 6 -10.86 -22.07 3.16
CA PHE A 6 -11.83 -20.98 3.32
C PHE A 6 -12.56 -21.02 4.67
N LEU A 7 -13.11 -22.17 5.07
CA LEU A 7 -13.93 -22.28 6.27
C LEU A 7 -13.21 -21.84 7.56
N PRO A 8 -11.92 -22.20 7.79
CA PRO A 8 -11.21 -21.74 8.99
C PRO A 8 -11.14 -20.21 9.10
N VAL A 9 -11.08 -19.51 7.96
CA VAL A 9 -11.01 -18.05 7.94
C VAL A 9 -12.37 -17.43 8.15
N ALA A 10 -13.42 -17.97 7.54
CA ALA A 10 -14.80 -17.50 7.76
C ALA A 10 -15.19 -17.63 9.25
N GLU A 11 -14.88 -18.79 9.85
CA GLU A 11 -15.10 -19.05 11.28
C GLU A 11 -14.30 -18.06 12.15
N HIS A 12 -13.02 -17.85 11.86
CA HIS A 12 -12.18 -16.90 12.60
C HIS A 12 -12.66 -15.45 12.47
N ALA A 13 -13.22 -15.08 11.32
CA ALA A 13 -13.81 -13.76 11.08
C ALA A 13 -15.20 -13.60 11.73
N GLY A 14 -15.79 -14.68 12.26
CA GLY A 14 -17.15 -14.67 12.81
C GLY A 14 -18.24 -14.42 11.75
N LEU A 15 -17.95 -14.77 10.49
CA LEU A 15 -18.85 -14.58 9.36
C LEU A 15 -19.51 -15.90 8.97
N ASP A 16 -20.74 -15.84 8.46
CA ASP A 16 -21.32 -16.98 7.77
C ASP A 16 -20.49 -17.34 6.51
N PRO A 17 -20.31 -18.63 6.17
CA PRO A 17 -19.54 -19.03 4.99
C PRO A 17 -20.04 -18.43 3.68
N GLU A 18 -21.33 -18.21 3.49
CA GLU A 18 -21.86 -17.59 2.26
C GLU A 18 -21.49 -16.10 2.21
N GLU A 19 -21.67 -15.38 3.32
CA GLU A 19 -21.31 -13.97 3.44
C GLU A 19 -19.82 -13.73 3.21
N ALA A 20 -18.97 -14.56 3.84
CA ALA A 20 -17.52 -14.47 3.67
C ALA A 20 -17.10 -14.83 2.24
N TRP A 21 -17.84 -15.70 1.54
CA TRP A 21 -17.54 -16.07 0.16
C TRP A 21 -17.91 -14.95 -0.81
N GLU A 22 -19.08 -14.34 -0.62
CA GLU A 22 -19.49 -13.15 -1.37
C GLU A 22 -18.53 -11.97 -1.19
N ALA A 23 -18.04 -11.78 0.03
CA ALA A 23 -17.06 -10.73 0.37
C ALA A 23 -15.74 -10.86 -0.41
N LEU A 24 -15.38 -12.06 -0.90
CA LEU A 24 -14.18 -12.25 -1.71
C LEU A 24 -14.31 -11.72 -3.15
N GLY A 25 -15.52 -11.53 -3.66
CA GLY A 25 -15.78 -11.02 -5.00
C GLY A 25 -15.00 -11.76 -6.10
N GLU A 26 -14.22 -11.02 -6.90
CA GLU A 26 -13.39 -11.59 -7.98
C GLU A 26 -12.30 -12.56 -7.48
N PHE A 27 -11.97 -12.52 -6.18
CA PHE A 27 -10.94 -13.39 -5.60
C PHE A 27 -11.41 -14.83 -5.35
N THR A 28 -12.70 -15.11 -5.50
CA THR A 28 -13.24 -16.48 -5.46
C THR A 28 -12.60 -17.41 -6.50
N GLY A 29 -12.28 -16.88 -7.69
CA GLY A 29 -11.62 -17.63 -8.77
C GLY A 29 -10.25 -18.19 -8.38
N PRO A 30 -9.29 -17.35 -7.94
CA PRO A 30 -8.01 -17.82 -7.40
C PRO A 30 -8.14 -18.82 -6.25
N VAL A 31 -9.08 -18.61 -5.32
CA VAL A 31 -9.29 -19.55 -4.19
C VAL A 31 -9.74 -20.91 -4.70
N TYR A 32 -10.71 -20.94 -5.61
CA TYR A 32 -11.16 -22.18 -6.25
C TYR A 32 -10.03 -22.85 -7.03
N GLY A 33 -9.27 -22.09 -7.80
CA GLY A 33 -8.11 -22.58 -8.56
C GLY A 33 -7.08 -23.25 -7.66
N GLY A 34 -6.73 -22.63 -6.53
CA GLY A 34 -5.77 -23.18 -5.57
C GLY A 34 -6.27 -24.48 -4.95
N ALA A 35 -7.53 -24.48 -4.49
CA ALA A 35 -8.15 -25.68 -3.92
C ALA A 35 -8.25 -26.83 -4.93
N LEU A 36 -8.51 -26.53 -6.20
CA LEU A 36 -8.55 -27.52 -7.28
C LEU A 36 -7.15 -28.08 -7.57
N GLU A 37 -6.13 -27.24 -7.64
CA GLU A 37 -4.75 -27.69 -7.85
C GLU A 37 -4.24 -28.56 -6.70
N ASP A 38 -4.61 -28.22 -5.47
CA ASP A 38 -4.25 -29.01 -4.31
C ASP A 38 -5.02 -30.33 -4.29
N LEU A 39 -6.30 -30.34 -4.68
CA LEU A 39 -7.04 -31.60 -4.91
C LEU A 39 -6.34 -32.47 -5.95
N CYS A 40 -5.92 -31.86 -7.05
CA CYS A 40 -5.28 -32.52 -8.18
C CYS A 40 -3.93 -33.14 -7.85
N THR A 41 -3.19 -32.54 -6.90
CA THR A 41 -1.80 -32.87 -6.59
C THR A 41 -1.61 -33.56 -5.25
N ARG A 42 -2.62 -33.58 -4.36
CA ARG A 42 -2.61 -34.32 -3.10
C ARG A 42 -2.34 -35.80 -3.36
N ARG A 43 -1.45 -36.39 -2.56
CA ARG A 43 -1.18 -37.83 -2.54
C ARG A 43 -2.10 -38.46 -1.50
N TYR A 44 -2.88 -39.45 -1.92
CA TYR A 44 -3.73 -40.23 -1.04
C TYR A 44 -2.98 -41.50 -0.64
N ASP A 45 -3.36 -42.15 0.46
CA ASP A 45 -2.72 -43.40 0.88
C ASP A 45 -3.28 -44.61 0.11
N ASP A 46 -4.56 -44.55 -0.28
CA ASP A 46 -5.25 -45.60 -1.03
C ASP A 46 -6.15 -45.01 -2.14
N PRO A 47 -5.78 -45.15 -3.44
CA PRO A 47 -4.47 -45.62 -3.91
C PRO A 47 -3.37 -44.58 -3.62
N PRO A 48 -2.08 -44.98 -3.52
CA PRO A 48 -0.92 -44.11 -3.28
C PRO A 48 -0.58 -43.22 -4.49
N GLU A 49 -1.54 -42.44 -4.97
CA GLU A 49 -1.49 -41.67 -6.21
C GLU A 49 -2.26 -40.37 -6.06
N SER A 50 -1.95 -39.36 -6.88
CA SER A 50 -2.78 -38.15 -6.94
C SER A 50 -3.90 -38.29 -7.95
N LEU A 51 -4.93 -37.43 -7.85
CA LEU A 51 -6.03 -37.43 -8.83
C LEU A 51 -5.51 -37.26 -10.26
N VAL A 52 -4.53 -36.37 -10.47
CA VAL A 52 -3.90 -36.18 -11.78
C VAL A 52 -3.05 -37.39 -12.18
N GLY A 53 -2.34 -38.02 -11.24
CA GLY A 53 -1.58 -39.23 -11.52
C GLY A 53 -2.46 -40.39 -11.99
N ASP A 54 -3.59 -40.61 -11.32
CA ASP A 54 -4.57 -41.62 -11.71
C ASP A 54 -5.18 -41.31 -13.09
N PHE A 55 -5.52 -40.05 -13.34
CA PHE A 55 -6.03 -39.60 -14.63
C PHE A 55 -5.01 -39.83 -15.75
N LEU A 56 -3.75 -39.45 -15.55
CA LEU A 56 -2.68 -39.65 -16.54
C LEU A 56 -2.47 -41.14 -16.81
N LYS A 57 -2.49 -41.99 -15.78
CA LYS A 57 -2.36 -43.45 -15.93
C LYS A 57 -3.49 -44.04 -16.77
N LYS A 58 -4.74 -43.64 -16.52
CA LYS A 58 -5.92 -44.25 -17.16
C LYS A 58 -6.31 -43.61 -18.48
N ARG A 59 -6.02 -42.32 -18.69
CA ARG A 59 -6.62 -41.49 -19.75
C ARG A 59 -5.66 -40.56 -20.48
N SER A 60 -4.35 -40.58 -20.21
CA SER A 60 -3.39 -39.67 -20.89
C SER A 60 -3.37 -39.79 -22.42
N PHE A 61 -3.73 -40.95 -22.98
CA PHE A 61 -3.84 -41.15 -24.44
C PHE A 61 -4.90 -40.27 -25.11
N ARG A 62 -5.81 -39.66 -24.33
CA ARG A 62 -6.83 -38.72 -24.84
C ARG A 62 -6.34 -37.26 -24.88
N LEU A 63 -5.15 -36.99 -24.35
CA LEU A 63 -4.63 -35.64 -24.23
C LEU A 63 -3.66 -35.31 -25.37
N PRO A 64 -3.71 -34.09 -25.92
CA PRO A 64 -2.62 -33.56 -26.72
C PRO A 64 -1.30 -33.55 -25.91
N PRO A 65 -0.12 -33.66 -26.56
CA PRO A 65 1.17 -33.72 -25.87
C PRO A 65 1.42 -32.58 -24.88
N LEU A 66 1.04 -31.34 -25.23
CA LEU A 66 1.17 -30.19 -24.33
C LEU A 66 0.24 -30.29 -23.11
N ALA A 67 -1.01 -30.70 -23.28
CA ALA A 67 -1.92 -30.87 -22.14
C ALA A 67 -1.43 -31.99 -21.20
N LYS A 68 -0.87 -33.07 -21.77
CA LYS A 68 -0.25 -34.15 -21.00
C LYS A 68 0.94 -33.65 -20.20
N SER A 69 1.89 -32.93 -20.83
CA SER A 69 3.08 -32.43 -20.13
C SER A 69 2.76 -31.39 -19.07
N TYR A 70 1.72 -30.56 -19.27
CA TYR A 70 1.22 -29.66 -18.24
C TYR A 70 0.74 -30.43 -17.00
N LEU A 71 -0.08 -31.47 -17.19
CA LEU A 71 -0.60 -32.27 -16.10
C LEU A 71 0.49 -33.08 -15.40
N GLU A 72 1.49 -33.59 -16.13
CA GLU A 72 2.66 -34.24 -15.54
C GLU A 72 3.45 -33.26 -14.65
N ALA A 73 3.71 -32.05 -15.14
CA ALA A 73 4.39 -31.03 -14.36
C ALA A 73 3.56 -30.57 -13.14
N LEU A 74 2.24 -30.44 -13.31
CA LEU A 74 1.32 -30.12 -12.22
C LEU A 74 1.36 -31.21 -11.13
N ARG A 75 1.24 -32.49 -11.50
CA ARG A 75 1.25 -33.65 -10.59
C ARG A 75 2.42 -33.62 -9.62
N ASP A 76 3.60 -33.25 -10.11
CA ASP A 76 4.86 -33.33 -9.36
C ASP A 76 5.23 -32.03 -8.64
N SER A 77 4.40 -30.99 -8.78
CA SER A 77 4.63 -29.69 -8.17
C SER A 77 4.01 -29.55 -6.76
N ALA A 78 4.34 -28.46 -6.09
CA ALA A 78 3.71 -27.94 -4.86
C ALA A 78 3.71 -26.39 -4.93
N PRO A 79 2.88 -25.68 -4.16
CA PRO A 79 3.02 -24.23 -4.07
C PRO A 79 4.32 -23.86 -3.34
N GLY A 80 4.88 -22.71 -3.67
CA GLY A 80 5.99 -22.08 -2.96
C GLY A 80 5.61 -20.67 -2.53
N VAL A 81 6.49 -20.06 -1.73
CA VAL A 81 6.40 -18.64 -1.36
C VAL A 81 7.59 -17.93 -1.97
N TYR A 82 7.32 -16.89 -2.73
CA TYR A 82 8.33 -16.18 -3.49
C TYR A 82 8.31 -14.68 -3.22
N GLU A 83 9.47 -14.04 -3.36
CA GLU A 83 9.59 -12.60 -3.47
C GLU A 83 9.89 -12.20 -4.91
N VAL A 84 9.20 -11.19 -5.40
CA VAL A 84 9.38 -10.66 -6.75
C VAL A 84 10.57 -9.73 -6.78
N VAL A 85 11.63 -10.12 -7.45
CA VAL A 85 12.88 -9.34 -7.50
C VAL A 85 12.94 -8.40 -8.70
N ALA A 86 12.20 -8.70 -9.77
CA ALA A 86 12.04 -7.85 -10.94
C ALA A 86 10.71 -8.11 -11.67
N VAL A 87 10.22 -7.11 -12.40
CA VAL A 87 8.96 -7.20 -13.17
C VAL A 87 9.18 -6.68 -14.58
N ARG A 88 8.71 -7.42 -15.58
CA ARG A 88 8.56 -6.97 -16.97
C ARG A 88 7.06 -6.92 -17.29
N PRO A 89 6.41 -5.74 -17.19
CA PRO A 89 4.96 -5.65 -17.36
C PRO A 89 4.49 -6.21 -18.70
N GLY A 90 3.45 -7.05 -18.66
CA GLY A 90 2.91 -7.72 -19.85
C GLY A 90 3.71 -8.93 -20.33
N HIS A 91 4.75 -9.34 -19.61
CA HIS A 91 5.64 -10.45 -20.03
C HIS A 91 5.88 -11.45 -18.90
N GLY A 92 6.29 -11.00 -17.73
CA GLY A 92 6.61 -11.91 -16.63
C GLY A 92 7.32 -11.23 -15.47
N VAL A 93 7.77 -12.06 -14.53
CA VAL A 93 8.41 -11.66 -13.29
C VAL A 93 9.66 -12.51 -13.06
N THR A 94 10.63 -11.95 -12.35
CA THR A 94 11.73 -12.71 -11.78
C THR A 94 11.46 -12.86 -10.29
N ILE A 95 11.50 -14.09 -9.79
CA ILE A 95 11.13 -14.41 -8.41
C ILE A 95 12.23 -15.19 -7.69
N ARG A 96 12.37 -14.98 -6.38
CA ARG A 96 13.23 -15.76 -5.49
C ARG A 96 12.38 -16.57 -4.52
N ASP A 97 12.73 -17.84 -4.35
CA ASP A 97 12.14 -18.70 -3.32
C ASP A 97 12.51 -18.19 -1.93
N LEU A 98 11.50 -17.90 -1.10
CA LEU A 98 11.70 -17.42 0.25
C LEU A 98 11.93 -18.55 1.24
N LEU A 99 11.55 -19.79 0.97
CA LEU A 99 11.58 -20.90 1.92
C LEU A 99 12.95 -21.59 1.98
N ILE A 100 13.52 -21.89 0.82
CA ILE A 100 14.81 -22.60 0.70
C ILE A 100 15.89 -21.77 0.00
N GLY A 101 15.55 -20.59 -0.52
CA GLY A 101 16.49 -19.70 -1.20
C GLY A 101 16.90 -20.19 -2.59
N GLY A 102 18.13 -19.84 -2.99
CA GLY A 102 18.67 -20.10 -4.32
C GLY A 102 18.57 -18.92 -5.29
N GLU A 103 19.04 -19.14 -6.52
CA GLU A 103 19.08 -18.13 -7.56
C GLU A 103 17.66 -17.76 -8.04
N PRO A 104 17.38 -16.46 -8.29
CA PRO A 104 16.11 -16.05 -8.84
C PRO A 104 15.82 -16.69 -10.19
N ILE A 105 14.55 -17.00 -10.44
CA ILE A 105 14.08 -17.61 -11.68
C ILE A 105 13.11 -16.67 -12.42
N ASP A 106 13.20 -16.67 -13.74
CA ASP A 106 12.23 -15.99 -14.60
C ASP A 106 10.98 -16.86 -14.80
N VAL A 107 9.82 -16.26 -14.59
CA VAL A 107 8.49 -16.86 -14.75
C VAL A 107 7.66 -16.01 -15.70
N ILE A 108 7.06 -16.65 -16.69
CA ILE A 108 6.13 -16.02 -17.62
C ILE A 108 4.81 -15.79 -16.91
N GLU A 109 4.38 -14.53 -16.89
CA GLU A 109 3.12 -14.09 -16.32
C GLU A 109 2.70 -12.80 -17.03
N VAL A 110 1.70 -12.88 -17.91
CA VAL A 110 1.35 -11.78 -18.81
C VAL A 110 0.42 -10.77 -18.14
N SER A 111 -0.64 -11.26 -17.50
CA SER A 111 -1.67 -10.39 -16.92
C SER A 111 -1.23 -9.89 -15.55
N GLY A 112 -0.78 -10.81 -14.69
CA GLY A 112 -0.35 -10.52 -13.33
C GLY A 112 0.83 -9.55 -13.27
N SER A 113 1.79 -9.63 -14.20
CA SER A 113 2.96 -8.73 -14.24
C SER A 113 2.61 -7.26 -14.49
N ARG A 114 1.37 -6.95 -14.90
CA ARG A 114 0.89 -5.57 -15.00
C ARG A 114 0.45 -4.98 -13.66
N GLN A 115 0.15 -5.85 -12.69
CA GLN A 115 -0.30 -5.46 -11.35
C GLN A 115 0.79 -5.67 -10.29
N ILE A 116 1.57 -6.74 -10.42
CA ILE A 116 2.68 -7.07 -9.52
C ILE A 116 3.74 -5.97 -9.59
N VAL A 117 4.30 -5.61 -8.45
CA VAL A 117 5.45 -4.70 -8.36
C VAL A 117 6.65 -5.38 -7.70
N GLN A 118 7.81 -4.75 -7.82
CA GLN A 118 9.04 -5.23 -7.17
C GLN A 118 8.83 -5.34 -5.65
N TRP A 119 9.38 -6.42 -5.07
CA TRP A 119 9.30 -6.82 -3.66
C TRP A 119 7.93 -7.32 -3.19
N ASP A 120 6.99 -7.53 -4.10
CA ASP A 120 5.77 -8.28 -3.76
C ASP A 120 6.12 -9.69 -3.32
N ARG A 121 5.41 -10.20 -2.33
CA ARG A 121 5.46 -11.62 -1.96
C ARG A 121 4.27 -12.33 -2.56
N LEU A 122 4.49 -13.51 -3.10
CA LEU A 122 3.46 -14.31 -3.77
C LEU A 122 3.53 -15.74 -3.24
N ALA A 123 2.39 -16.31 -2.90
CA ALA A 123 2.24 -17.76 -2.83
C ALA A 123 1.72 -18.24 -4.18
N ALA A 124 2.45 -19.12 -4.85
CA ALA A 124 2.07 -19.60 -6.17
C ALA A 124 2.71 -20.96 -6.44
N ARG A 125 2.22 -21.65 -7.46
CA ARG A 125 2.84 -22.89 -7.94
C ARG A 125 3.50 -22.60 -9.28
N VAL A 126 4.75 -23.03 -9.42
CA VAL A 126 5.57 -22.80 -10.62
C VAL A 126 5.86 -24.14 -11.26
N ILE A 127 5.62 -24.25 -12.55
CA ILE A 127 5.90 -25.46 -13.34
C ILE A 127 6.72 -25.13 -14.57
N GLU A 128 7.46 -26.12 -15.07
CA GLU A 128 8.06 -26.06 -16.40
C GLU A 128 7.09 -26.60 -17.45
N HIS A 129 6.69 -25.77 -18.39
CA HIS A 129 5.76 -26.11 -19.46
C HIS A 129 6.20 -25.48 -20.77
N GLY A 130 6.38 -26.30 -21.81
CA GLY A 130 6.83 -25.82 -23.13
C GLY A 130 8.22 -25.16 -23.10
N GLY A 131 9.12 -25.63 -22.24
CA GLY A 131 10.47 -25.05 -22.06
C GLY A 131 10.50 -23.70 -21.35
N LYS A 132 9.38 -23.29 -20.74
CA LYS A 132 9.25 -22.03 -19.99
C LYS A 132 8.73 -22.32 -18.58
N ARG A 133 9.04 -21.45 -17.64
CA ARG A 133 8.42 -21.46 -16.32
C ARG A 133 7.19 -20.58 -16.32
N VAL A 134 6.09 -21.08 -15.78
CA VAL A 134 4.81 -20.38 -15.69
C VAL A 134 4.25 -20.56 -14.28
N PHE A 135 3.46 -19.59 -13.82
CA PHE A 135 2.54 -19.85 -12.74
C PHE A 135 1.41 -20.76 -13.23
N THR A 136 0.90 -21.61 -12.33
CA THR A 136 -0.36 -22.30 -12.56
C THR A 136 -1.53 -21.40 -12.12
N GLY A 137 -2.74 -21.95 -12.06
CA GLY A 137 -3.98 -21.19 -11.93
C GLY A 137 -4.07 -20.24 -10.74
N ALA A 138 -3.49 -20.58 -9.58
CA ALA A 138 -3.60 -19.74 -8.38
C ALA A 138 -2.29 -19.00 -8.04
N VAL A 139 -2.39 -17.67 -7.97
CA VAL A 139 -1.37 -16.77 -7.44
C VAL A 139 -1.99 -15.93 -6.33
N PHE A 140 -1.43 -16.03 -5.13
CA PHE A 140 -1.88 -15.32 -3.93
C PHE A 140 -0.87 -14.24 -3.53
N PRO A 141 -1.15 -12.95 -3.79
CA PRO A 141 -0.32 -11.87 -3.29
C PRO A 141 -0.37 -11.81 -1.77
N LEU A 142 0.78 -11.84 -1.10
CA LEU A 142 0.87 -11.82 0.35
C LEU A 142 1.40 -10.47 0.83
N ARG A 143 0.74 -9.87 1.83
CA ARG A 143 1.32 -8.74 2.56
C ARG A 143 2.57 -9.16 3.33
N ALA A 144 3.64 -8.38 3.21
CA ALA A 144 4.95 -8.73 3.77
C ALA A 144 4.94 -8.86 5.30
N GLU A 145 4.24 -7.98 6.00
CA GLU A 145 4.14 -7.99 7.46
C GLU A 145 3.31 -9.19 7.94
N ASP A 146 2.10 -9.35 7.40
CA ASP A 146 1.15 -10.41 7.77
C ASP A 146 1.65 -11.83 7.45
N SER A 147 2.47 -11.97 6.39
CA SER A 147 3.00 -13.28 5.97
C SER A 147 4.26 -13.73 6.71
N LYS A 148 4.91 -12.85 7.46
CA LYS A 148 6.23 -13.13 8.04
C LYS A 148 6.21 -14.37 8.94
N ALA A 149 5.24 -14.44 9.86
CA ALA A 149 5.15 -15.53 10.83
C ALA A 149 4.99 -16.91 10.15
N LEU A 150 4.10 -17.01 9.17
CA LEU A 150 3.89 -18.24 8.41
C LEU A 150 5.14 -18.64 7.62
N ILE A 151 5.79 -17.68 6.96
CA ILE A 151 7.02 -17.94 6.20
C ILE A 151 8.15 -18.42 7.13
N ASP A 152 8.33 -17.78 8.28
CA ASP A 152 9.36 -18.16 9.25
C ASP A 152 9.11 -19.55 9.84
N GLU A 153 7.86 -19.89 10.13
CA GLU A 153 7.46 -21.23 10.59
C GLU A 153 7.78 -22.30 9.54
N LEU A 154 7.41 -22.06 8.28
CA LEU A 154 7.68 -22.98 7.17
C LEU A 154 9.19 -23.14 6.94
N LYS A 155 9.95 -22.05 6.96
CA LYS A 155 11.42 -22.07 6.91
C LYS A 155 12.01 -22.92 8.03
N SER A 156 11.59 -22.67 9.27
CA SER A 156 12.08 -23.39 10.44
C SER A 156 11.83 -24.89 10.33
N THR A 157 10.62 -25.27 9.88
CA THR A 157 10.24 -26.67 9.64
C THR A 157 11.16 -27.31 8.60
N LEU A 158 11.33 -26.67 7.45
CA LEU A 158 12.16 -27.18 6.35
C LEU A 158 13.64 -27.28 6.73
N HIS A 159 14.19 -26.27 7.41
CA HIS A 159 15.57 -26.29 7.89
C HIS A 159 15.79 -27.40 8.92
N GLY A 160 14.89 -27.56 9.88
CA GLY A 160 14.99 -28.63 10.88
C GLY A 160 14.90 -30.03 10.27
N MET A 161 14.13 -30.21 9.19
CA MET A 161 14.09 -31.46 8.44
C MET A 161 15.37 -31.71 7.65
N ALA A 162 15.89 -30.69 6.96
CA ALA A 162 17.14 -30.78 6.20
C ALA A 162 18.34 -31.10 7.11
N GLU A 163 18.42 -30.44 8.28
CA GLU A 163 19.45 -30.70 9.29
C GLU A 163 19.43 -32.15 9.78
N LYS A 164 18.24 -32.68 10.12
CA LYS A 164 18.08 -34.10 10.51
C LYS A 164 18.47 -35.08 9.41
N ALA A 165 18.28 -34.70 8.15
CA ALA A 165 18.68 -35.51 7.00
C ALA A 165 20.17 -35.38 6.65
N GLY A 166 20.90 -34.44 7.25
CA GLY A 166 22.30 -34.15 6.91
C GLY A 166 22.49 -33.60 5.50
N LEU A 167 21.46 -32.98 4.93
CA LEU A 167 21.46 -32.43 3.56
C LEU A 167 21.46 -30.90 3.58
N PRO A 168 22.13 -30.24 2.62
CA PRO A 168 21.91 -28.81 2.42
C PRO A 168 20.46 -28.56 1.99
N ALA A 169 19.87 -27.42 2.39
CA ALA A 169 18.45 -27.11 2.16
C ALA A 169 18.06 -27.19 0.67
N GLU A 170 18.99 -26.85 -0.24
CA GLU A 170 18.80 -26.89 -1.68
C GLU A 170 18.68 -28.32 -2.22
N ALA A 171 19.26 -29.32 -1.54
CA ALA A 171 19.12 -30.74 -1.85
C ALA A 171 17.83 -31.34 -1.27
N PHE A 172 17.14 -30.62 -0.38
CA PHE A 172 15.90 -31.04 0.27
C PHE A 172 14.62 -30.71 -0.51
N ARG A 173 14.75 -30.19 -1.74
CA ARG A 173 13.62 -29.73 -2.61
C ARG A 173 12.50 -30.75 -2.80
N GLY A 174 12.82 -32.05 -2.84
CA GLY A 174 11.81 -33.10 -3.00
C GLY A 174 10.84 -33.18 -1.81
N GLU A 175 11.35 -32.99 -0.59
CA GLU A 175 10.55 -33.01 0.64
C GLU A 175 9.85 -31.68 0.91
N VAL A 176 10.41 -30.57 0.41
CA VAL A 176 9.73 -29.26 0.42
C VAL A 176 8.36 -29.37 -0.23
N ALA A 177 8.24 -30.12 -1.32
CA ALA A 177 6.97 -30.30 -2.00
C ALA A 177 5.91 -30.99 -1.12
N ASN A 178 6.31 -31.95 -0.27
CA ASN A 178 5.38 -32.63 0.63
C ASN A 178 4.89 -31.68 1.72
N VAL A 179 5.81 -31.00 2.40
CA VAL A 179 5.49 -29.97 3.43
C VAL A 179 4.58 -28.89 2.83
N MET A 180 4.89 -28.44 1.62
CA MET A 180 4.11 -27.38 0.99
C MET A 180 2.75 -27.81 0.46
N ARG A 181 2.55 -29.09 0.10
CA ARG A 181 1.20 -29.62 -0.20
C ARG A 181 0.31 -29.62 1.05
N GLU A 182 0.88 -29.93 2.22
CA GLU A 182 0.15 -29.86 3.49
C GLU A 182 -0.11 -28.42 3.92
N ALA A 183 0.86 -27.52 3.69
CA ALA A 183 0.72 -26.11 4.02
C ALA A 183 -0.12 -25.30 3.02
N ALA A 184 -0.46 -25.87 1.85
CA ALA A 184 -1.13 -25.14 0.76
C ALA A 184 -2.44 -24.44 1.18
N PRO A 185 -3.34 -25.08 1.96
CA PRO A 185 -4.54 -24.39 2.46
C PRO A 185 -4.21 -23.18 3.32
N ARG A 186 -3.13 -23.23 4.10
CA ARG A 186 -2.72 -22.13 4.99
C ARG A 186 -2.30 -20.88 4.21
N LEU A 187 -1.74 -21.03 3.01
CA LEU A 187 -1.41 -19.92 2.12
C LEU A 187 -2.67 -19.23 1.58
N GLY A 188 -3.69 -20.03 1.21
CA GLY A 188 -5.01 -19.53 0.85
C GLY A 188 -5.68 -18.81 2.02
N ASN A 189 -5.69 -19.45 3.20
CA ASN A 189 -6.26 -18.91 4.43
C ASN A 189 -5.70 -17.53 4.74
N LEU A 190 -4.37 -17.39 4.70
CA LEU A 190 -3.69 -16.12 4.98
C LEU A 190 -4.17 -15.00 4.04
N ARG A 191 -4.29 -15.29 2.74
CA ARG A 191 -4.73 -14.28 1.77
C ARG A 191 -6.21 -13.94 1.96
N ILE A 192 -7.07 -14.91 2.17
CA ILE A 192 -8.50 -14.69 2.44
C ILE A 192 -8.66 -13.82 3.69
N ALA A 193 -7.91 -14.11 4.76
CA ALA A 193 -7.94 -13.34 5.99
C ALA A 193 -7.54 -11.87 5.76
N GLN A 194 -6.51 -11.62 4.94
CA GLN A 194 -6.10 -10.26 4.58
C GLN A 194 -7.20 -9.50 3.82
N ILE A 195 -7.92 -10.18 2.91
CA ILE A 195 -9.02 -9.56 2.15
C ILE A 195 -10.17 -9.18 3.09
N LEU A 196 -10.60 -10.11 3.94
CA LEU A 196 -11.69 -9.87 4.89
C LEU A 196 -11.30 -8.78 5.91
N ALA A 197 -10.06 -8.77 6.37
CA ALA A 197 -9.56 -7.72 7.27
C ALA A 197 -9.55 -6.34 6.59
N ASP A 198 -9.21 -6.26 5.30
CA ASP A 198 -9.22 -5.00 4.56
C ASP A 198 -10.63 -4.42 4.38
N LEU A 199 -11.65 -5.28 4.21
CA LEU A 199 -13.05 -4.85 4.11
C LEU A 199 -13.58 -4.21 5.40
N HIS A 200 -13.10 -4.71 6.55
CA HIS A 200 -13.52 -4.23 7.86
C HIS A 200 -12.54 -3.21 8.47
N ARG A 201 -11.51 -2.80 7.72
CA ARG A 201 -10.53 -1.83 8.22
C ARG A 201 -11.23 -0.49 8.42
N PRO A 202 -11.31 0.03 9.66
CA PRO A 202 -11.89 1.33 9.89
C PRO A 202 -11.07 2.39 9.15
N MET A 203 -11.75 3.35 8.54
CA MET A 203 -11.07 4.51 7.95
C MET A 203 -10.17 5.15 9.02
N PRO A 204 -8.91 5.49 8.69
CA PRO A 204 -8.04 6.17 9.63
C PRO A 204 -8.70 7.49 10.03
N LYS A 205 -8.64 7.84 11.31
CA LYS A 205 -9.16 9.13 11.77
C LYS A 205 -8.31 10.23 11.13
N LEU A 206 -8.91 11.10 10.33
CA LEU A 206 -8.19 12.25 9.80
C LEU A 206 -8.15 13.34 10.88
N ILE A 207 -6.96 13.82 11.19
CA ILE A 207 -6.75 14.94 12.11
C ILE A 207 -5.95 16.03 11.39
N ASN A 208 -6.09 17.29 11.77
CA ASN A 208 -5.13 18.32 11.36
C ASN A 208 -3.89 18.29 12.26
N ARG A 209 -2.85 19.08 11.95
CA ARG A 209 -1.62 19.15 12.77
C ARG A 209 -1.86 19.69 14.17
N ASP A 210 -2.96 20.40 14.32
CA ASP A 210 -3.50 20.93 15.57
C ASP A 210 -4.09 19.84 16.49
N GLY A 211 -4.25 18.62 15.98
CA GLY A 211 -4.82 17.49 16.71
C GLY A 211 -6.36 17.48 16.73
N ASP A 212 -7.01 18.40 16.03
CA ASP A 212 -8.46 18.41 15.88
C ASP A 212 -8.89 17.42 14.77
N PRO A 213 -10.08 16.82 14.85
CA PRO A 213 -10.66 16.09 13.73
C PRO A 213 -10.71 16.96 12.47
N TYR A 214 -10.33 16.38 11.33
CA TYR A 214 -10.38 17.07 10.06
C TYR A 214 -11.84 17.15 9.58
N GLU A 215 -12.37 18.36 9.45
CA GLU A 215 -13.71 18.64 8.92
C GLU A 215 -13.60 19.74 7.86
N PHE A 216 -14.39 19.70 6.79
CA PHE A 216 -14.48 20.83 5.88
C PHE A 216 -15.41 21.88 6.51
N VAL A 217 -14.83 22.97 7.01
CA VAL A 217 -15.56 24.02 7.72
C VAL A 217 -15.45 25.32 6.94
N GLU A 218 -16.58 25.84 6.49
CA GLU A 218 -16.67 27.07 5.70
C GLU A 218 -17.54 28.12 6.40
N ALA A 219 -17.14 29.39 6.34
CA ALA A 219 -17.99 30.53 6.66
C ALA A 219 -18.08 31.47 5.45
N ARG A 220 -19.31 31.75 5.04
CA ARG A 220 -19.61 32.62 3.90
C ARG A 220 -20.23 33.92 4.38
N TYR A 221 -19.58 35.02 4.03
CA TYR A 221 -19.99 36.36 4.39
C TYR A 221 -20.50 37.11 3.17
N ARG A 222 -21.69 37.71 3.26
CA ARG A 222 -22.15 38.68 2.26
C ARG A 222 -21.43 40.01 2.45
N LEU A 223 -21.06 40.67 1.37
CA LEU A 223 -20.45 42.01 1.45
C LEU A 223 -21.52 43.06 1.75
N ALA A 224 -21.31 43.86 2.80
CA ALA A 224 -22.31 44.81 3.30
C ALA A 224 -22.58 45.99 2.34
N SER A 225 -21.61 46.34 1.49
CA SER A 225 -21.69 47.52 0.61
C SER A 225 -21.22 47.26 -0.83
N GLY A 226 -20.95 45.99 -1.18
CA GLY A 226 -20.24 45.65 -2.42
C GLY A 226 -18.82 46.23 -2.50
N ASP A 227 -18.27 46.76 -1.40
CA ASP A 227 -16.95 47.38 -1.31
C ASP A 227 -15.83 46.33 -1.33
N ARG A 228 -15.70 45.71 -2.50
CA ARG A 228 -14.69 44.71 -2.78
C ARG A 228 -13.27 45.31 -2.69
N LYS A 229 -13.10 46.59 -3.05
CA LYS A 229 -11.79 47.25 -3.05
C LYS A 229 -11.30 47.45 -1.62
N GLY A 230 -12.17 47.90 -0.71
CA GLY A 230 -11.86 48.03 0.71
C GLY A 230 -11.48 46.69 1.34
N VAL A 231 -12.23 45.62 1.03
CA VAL A 231 -11.90 44.26 1.52
C VAL A 231 -10.53 43.81 1.03
N ILE A 232 -10.24 43.94 -0.27
CA ILE A 232 -8.93 43.57 -0.84
C ILE A 232 -7.82 44.36 -0.15
N ALA A 233 -7.97 45.68 0.00
CA ALA A 233 -6.95 46.53 0.59
C ALA A 233 -6.62 46.15 2.04
N ARG A 234 -7.64 45.80 2.86
CA ARG A 234 -7.42 45.37 4.24
C ARG A 234 -6.78 43.98 4.33
N LEU A 235 -7.18 43.03 3.48
CA LEU A 235 -6.58 41.69 3.42
C LEU A 235 -5.13 41.74 2.92
N ASP A 236 -4.83 42.58 1.91
CA ASP A 236 -3.48 42.75 1.37
C ASP A 236 -2.53 43.46 2.36
N ALA A 237 -3.06 44.28 3.26
CA ALA A 237 -2.28 45.01 4.27
C ALA A 237 -1.92 44.18 5.52
N GLU A 238 -2.54 43.01 5.72
CA GLU A 238 -2.38 42.19 6.92
C GLU A 238 -1.22 41.19 6.76
N PRO A 239 -0.15 41.29 7.58
CA PRO A 239 1.06 40.48 7.40
C PRO A 239 0.87 38.97 7.48
N ARG A 240 -0.15 38.49 8.21
CA ARG A 240 -0.45 37.06 8.34
C ARG A 240 -1.09 36.46 7.09
N LEU A 241 -1.67 37.29 6.22
CA LEU A 241 -2.37 36.87 5.02
C LEU A 241 -1.46 37.02 3.80
N GLN A 242 -1.14 35.90 3.16
CA GLN A 242 -0.40 35.91 1.91
C GLN A 242 -1.37 35.80 0.73
N ARG A 243 -1.27 36.72 -0.23
CA ARG A 243 -2.06 36.65 -1.46
C ARG A 243 -1.59 35.51 -2.35
N THR A 244 -2.47 34.55 -2.63
CA THR A 244 -2.18 33.32 -3.40
C THR A 244 -2.92 33.23 -4.72
N GLY A 245 -3.94 34.08 -4.95
CA GLY A 245 -4.71 34.10 -6.19
C GLY A 245 -5.28 35.47 -6.51
N ALA A 246 -5.45 35.77 -7.80
CA ALA A 246 -5.96 37.06 -8.26
C ALA A 246 -7.39 37.01 -8.84
N ARG A 247 -7.83 35.87 -9.37
CA ARG A 247 -9.19 35.66 -9.94
C ARG A 247 -9.70 34.22 -9.70
N PRO A 248 -10.53 33.97 -8.67
CA PRO A 248 -10.92 34.91 -7.62
C PRO A 248 -9.71 35.36 -6.78
N ALA A 249 -9.85 36.48 -6.07
CA ALA A 249 -8.79 36.92 -5.19
C ALA A 249 -8.75 35.96 -3.99
N LYS A 250 -7.57 35.43 -3.68
CA LYS A 250 -7.39 34.40 -2.64
C LYS A 250 -6.20 34.77 -1.75
N TRP A 251 -6.36 34.53 -0.45
CA TRP A 251 -5.33 34.68 0.56
C TRP A 251 -5.27 33.44 1.44
N ASP A 252 -4.07 33.07 1.84
CA ASP A 252 -3.84 32.01 2.82
C ASP A 252 -3.26 32.63 4.10
N TRP A 253 -3.87 32.31 5.24
CA TRP A 253 -3.32 32.65 6.55
C TRP A 253 -2.25 31.62 6.90
N LEU A 254 -0.99 32.07 6.93
CA LEU A 254 0.15 31.22 7.23
C LEU A 254 0.59 31.36 8.69
N ALA A 255 0.79 30.22 9.36
CA ALA A 255 1.40 30.13 10.69
C ALA A 255 2.68 29.29 10.64
N LYS A 256 3.54 29.37 11.67
CA LYS A 256 4.72 28.52 11.74
C LYS A 256 4.30 27.09 12.10
N ALA A 257 4.87 26.09 11.44
CA ALA A 257 4.59 24.69 11.72
C ALA A 257 5.00 24.27 13.14
N SER A 258 5.94 24.99 13.78
CA SER A 258 6.33 24.79 15.18
C SER A 258 5.24 25.21 16.17
N GLU A 259 4.34 26.12 15.78
CA GLU A 259 3.19 26.55 16.59
C GLU A 259 2.04 25.52 16.51
N HIS A 260 2.11 24.63 15.50
CA HIS A 260 1.16 23.53 15.27
C HIS A 260 1.92 22.20 15.12
N PRO A 261 2.56 21.71 16.20
CA PRO A 261 3.34 20.48 16.15
C PRO A 261 2.42 19.31 15.88
N SER A 262 2.70 18.57 14.79
CA SER A 262 1.93 17.39 14.41
C SER A 262 1.88 16.40 15.58
N ARG A 263 0.70 16.23 16.17
CA ARG A 263 0.45 15.22 17.22
C ARG A 263 0.22 13.82 16.66
N ALA A 264 0.22 13.64 15.34
CA ALA A 264 0.26 12.31 14.74
C ALA A 264 1.62 11.69 15.07
N SER A 265 1.67 10.86 16.11
CA SER A 265 2.78 9.94 16.28
C SER A 265 2.78 8.99 15.09
N SER A 266 3.96 8.51 14.70
CA SER A 266 4.13 7.41 13.74
C SER A 266 3.50 6.08 14.21
N SER A 267 2.77 6.08 15.33
CA SER A 267 2.19 4.93 16.03
C SER A 267 0.73 5.14 16.48
N GLY A 268 0.11 6.28 16.17
CA GLY A 268 -1.29 6.58 16.50
C GLY A 268 -2.21 6.37 15.28
N PRO A 269 -3.51 6.07 15.46
CA PRO A 269 -4.44 5.74 14.38
C PRO A 269 -4.90 6.96 13.53
N GLY A 270 -4.17 8.08 13.60
CA GLY A 270 -4.55 9.34 12.98
C GLY A 270 -3.62 9.76 11.84
N LEU A 271 -4.15 10.04 10.66
CA LEU A 271 -3.39 10.62 9.56
C LEU A 271 -3.50 12.15 9.64
N ALA A 272 -2.37 12.83 9.88
CA ALA A 272 -2.31 14.29 9.89
C ALA A 272 -2.43 14.85 8.46
N LEU A 273 -3.44 15.68 8.21
CA LEU A 273 -3.67 16.32 6.93
C LEU A 273 -3.69 17.85 7.12
N ASP A 274 -2.77 18.55 6.47
CA ASP A 274 -2.73 20.01 6.45
C ASP A 274 -2.08 20.52 5.16
N SER A 275 -2.52 21.70 4.72
CA SER A 275 -1.99 22.33 3.51
C SER A 275 -0.74 23.15 3.83
N HIS A 276 0.27 23.00 2.98
CA HIS A 276 1.56 23.70 3.08
C HIS A 276 1.73 24.63 1.87
N PRO A 277 2.07 25.92 2.06
CA PRO A 277 2.20 26.86 0.95
C PRO A 277 3.37 26.45 0.06
N GLY A 278 3.09 26.11 -1.21
CA GLY A 278 4.12 25.66 -2.15
C GLY A 278 4.92 24.43 -1.71
N GLY A 279 4.40 23.65 -0.75
CA GLY A 279 5.10 22.50 -0.15
C GLY A 279 6.08 22.84 0.97
N ASP A 280 6.11 24.08 1.47
CA ASP A 280 6.94 24.48 2.62
C ASP A 280 6.42 23.87 3.93
N THR A 281 7.14 22.90 4.50
CA THR A 281 6.78 22.21 5.74
C THR A 281 7.00 23.06 7.00
N GLU A 282 7.71 24.18 6.91
CA GLU A 282 7.92 25.10 8.04
C GLU A 282 6.72 26.02 8.27
N ARG A 283 5.77 26.06 7.32
CA ARG A 283 4.54 26.85 7.42
C ARG A 283 3.32 26.01 7.19
N VAL A 284 2.23 26.31 7.89
CA VAL A 284 0.93 25.66 7.69
C VAL A 284 -0.10 26.70 7.29
N VAL A 285 -0.98 26.33 6.36
CA VAL A 285 -2.16 27.13 6.02
C VAL A 285 -3.22 26.86 7.10
N VAL A 286 -3.46 27.85 7.96
CA VAL A 286 -4.47 27.78 9.02
C VAL A 286 -5.87 28.04 8.45
N ALA A 287 -5.97 28.98 7.52
CA ALA A 287 -7.22 29.32 6.85
C ALA A 287 -6.97 29.78 5.41
N SER A 288 -7.92 29.48 4.53
CA SER A 288 -7.99 30.05 3.17
C SER A 288 -9.14 31.04 3.10
N VAL A 289 -8.89 32.21 2.53
CA VAL A 289 -9.88 33.26 2.31
C VAL A 289 -10.03 33.50 0.81
N THR A 290 -11.25 33.36 0.28
CA THR A 290 -11.56 33.58 -1.13
C THR A 290 -12.61 34.67 -1.29
N LEU A 291 -12.32 35.67 -2.12
CA LEU A 291 -13.25 36.76 -2.43
C LEU A 291 -13.80 36.63 -3.84
N SER A 292 -15.09 36.31 -3.91
CA SER A 292 -15.89 36.30 -5.13
C SER A 292 -16.45 37.69 -5.43
N ALA A 293 -17.35 37.80 -6.41
CA ALA A 293 -18.00 39.06 -6.74
C ALA A 293 -18.93 39.59 -5.63
N LYS A 294 -19.58 38.70 -4.88
CA LYS A 294 -20.65 39.05 -3.92
C LYS A 294 -20.37 38.61 -2.49
N GLN A 295 -19.38 37.75 -2.28
CA GLN A 295 -19.21 37.00 -1.04
C GLN A 295 -17.73 36.80 -0.74
N LEU A 296 -17.40 36.84 0.55
CA LEU A 296 -16.13 36.40 1.10
C LEU A 296 -16.34 35.01 1.71
N GLU A 297 -15.49 34.06 1.36
CA GLU A 297 -15.53 32.69 1.89
C GLU A 297 -14.26 32.44 2.69
N LEU A 298 -14.44 31.94 3.91
CA LEU A 298 -13.39 31.46 4.79
C LEU A 298 -13.50 29.94 4.86
N SER A 299 -12.42 29.23 4.54
CA SER A 299 -12.34 27.77 4.59
C SER A 299 -11.22 27.34 5.53
N VAL A 300 -11.54 26.44 6.45
CA VAL A 300 -10.63 25.85 7.45
C VAL A 300 -10.93 24.36 7.62
N ASN A 301 -10.04 23.65 8.31
CA ASN A 301 -10.15 22.21 8.50
C ASN A 301 -10.52 21.76 9.92
N SER A 302 -10.95 22.68 10.80
CA SER A 302 -11.55 22.35 12.09
C SER A 302 -12.42 23.49 12.62
N ARG A 303 -13.39 23.17 13.49
CA ARG A 303 -14.25 24.18 14.15
C ARG A 303 -13.45 25.17 15.00
N ARG A 304 -12.42 24.68 15.69
CA ARG A 304 -11.53 25.52 16.51
C ARG A 304 -10.75 26.53 15.67
N ARG A 305 -10.27 26.12 14.49
CA ARG A 305 -9.67 27.04 13.52
C ARG A 305 -10.71 28.03 12.98
N LEU A 306 -11.96 27.62 12.81
CA LEU A 306 -13.02 28.52 12.35
C LEU A 306 -13.24 29.63 13.37
N GLU A 307 -13.43 29.31 14.66
CA GLU A 307 -13.63 30.31 15.72
C GLU A 307 -12.49 31.34 15.70
N SER A 308 -11.25 30.86 15.69
CA SER A 308 -10.05 31.71 15.65
C SER A 308 -10.00 32.60 14.41
N ALA A 309 -10.32 32.04 13.24
CA ALA A 309 -10.30 32.75 11.97
C ALA A 309 -11.48 33.72 11.81
N ARG A 310 -12.65 33.41 12.33
CA ARG A 310 -13.80 34.31 12.36
C ARG A 310 -13.52 35.53 13.20
N THR A 311 -13.06 35.35 14.44
CA THR A 311 -12.69 36.48 15.33
C THR A 311 -11.69 37.40 14.65
N PHE A 312 -10.70 36.84 13.96
CA PHE A 312 -9.70 37.61 13.24
C PHE A 312 -10.27 38.34 12.00
N ILE A 313 -10.98 37.64 11.12
CA ILE A 313 -11.49 38.20 9.85
C ILE A 313 -12.61 39.22 10.11
N GLU A 314 -13.50 38.97 11.06
CA GLU A 314 -14.60 39.88 11.43
C GLU A 314 -14.06 41.19 12.03
N ALA A 315 -13.01 41.11 12.85
CA ALA A 315 -12.33 42.30 13.36
C ALA A 315 -11.62 43.08 12.23
N LEU A 316 -10.88 42.39 11.36
CA LEU A 316 -10.14 43.00 10.25
C LEU A 316 -11.08 43.70 9.25
N LEU A 317 -12.22 43.08 8.95
CA LEU A 317 -13.19 43.55 7.96
C LEU A 317 -14.42 44.20 8.57
N ALA A 318 -14.32 44.69 9.81
CA ALA A 318 -15.43 45.36 10.50
C ALA A 318 -16.08 46.44 9.61
N GLY A 319 -17.41 46.32 9.46
CA GLY A 319 -18.24 47.19 8.62
C GLY A 319 -18.28 46.86 7.12
N LEU A 320 -17.50 45.88 6.63
CA LEU A 320 -17.44 45.52 5.21
C LEU A 320 -18.13 44.18 4.87
N ILE A 321 -18.34 43.34 5.88
CA ILE A 321 -18.97 42.03 5.77
C ILE A 321 -20.18 41.95 6.71
N GLY A 322 -21.21 41.21 6.30
CA GLY A 322 -22.40 40.93 7.10
C GLY A 322 -22.26 39.69 7.97
N GLU A 323 -23.38 39.17 8.46
CA GLU A 323 -23.41 37.91 9.23
C GLU A 323 -22.93 36.72 8.38
N PRO A 324 -22.11 35.81 8.94
CA PRO A 324 -21.68 34.60 8.26
C PRO A 324 -22.75 33.52 8.26
N GLU A 325 -22.81 32.80 7.15
CA GLU A 325 -23.43 31.49 7.05
C GLU A 325 -22.34 30.42 7.21
N VAL A 326 -22.44 29.57 8.23
CA VAL A 326 -21.46 28.52 8.53
C VAL A 326 -21.96 27.18 8.02
N ALA A 327 -21.12 26.48 7.26
CA ALA A 327 -21.32 25.10 6.83
C ALA A 327 -20.19 24.22 7.38
N ILE A 328 -20.55 23.09 7.96
CA ILE A 328 -19.59 22.08 8.46
C ILE A 328 -19.93 20.78 7.76
N LYS A 329 -18.91 20.12 7.22
CA LYS A 329 -19.05 18.85 6.53
C LYS A 329 -17.97 17.88 6.98
N SER A 330 -18.37 16.68 7.36
CA SER A 330 -17.43 15.61 7.71
C SER A 330 -16.70 15.09 6.48
N VAL A 331 -15.60 14.36 6.69
CA VAL A 331 -14.88 13.69 5.58
C VAL A 331 -15.74 12.59 4.99
N GLU A 332 -16.46 11.86 5.84
CA GLU A 332 -17.36 10.77 5.48
C GLU A 332 -18.49 11.25 4.56
N ASP A 333 -19.17 12.34 4.92
CA ASP A 333 -20.23 12.94 4.10
C ASP A 333 -19.67 13.46 2.76
N ALA A 334 -18.45 14.02 2.78
CA ALA A 334 -17.77 14.49 1.56
C ALA A 334 -17.38 13.34 0.63
N MET A 335 -17.01 12.18 1.17
CA MET A 335 -16.72 10.97 0.40
C MET A 335 -18.00 10.29 -0.11
N ALA A 336 -19.08 10.29 0.67
CA ALA A 336 -20.37 9.73 0.27
C ALA A 336 -20.98 10.52 -0.91
N GLU A 337 -20.95 11.85 -0.87
CA GLU A 337 -21.45 12.69 -1.96
C GLU A 337 -20.57 12.62 -3.23
N ASN A 338 -19.26 12.39 -3.09
CA ASN A 338 -18.35 12.26 -4.24
C ASN A 338 -18.42 10.90 -4.94
N ARG A 339 -19.10 9.89 -4.39
CA ARG A 339 -19.33 8.62 -5.10
C ARG A 339 -20.17 8.81 -6.38
N ASP A 340 -21.00 9.86 -6.43
CA ASP A 340 -21.92 10.15 -7.54
C ASP A 340 -21.52 11.35 -8.42
N ALA A 341 -20.38 12.02 -8.15
CA ALA A 341 -19.99 13.25 -8.86
C ALA A 341 -18.74 13.07 -9.77
N PRO A 342 -18.74 13.60 -11.01
CA PRO A 342 -17.54 13.63 -11.84
C PRO A 342 -16.50 14.61 -11.27
N VAL A 343 -15.29 14.10 -11.03
CA VAL A 343 -14.13 14.80 -10.47
C VAL A 343 -13.91 16.17 -11.13
N SER A 344 -14.19 17.25 -10.40
CA SER A 344 -13.90 18.61 -10.84
C SER A 344 -12.39 18.88 -10.77
N ARG A 345 -11.81 19.23 -11.93
CA ARG A 345 -10.39 19.58 -12.10
C ARG A 345 -10.14 21.00 -11.55
N GLN A 346 -9.57 21.11 -10.35
CA GLN A 346 -8.87 22.34 -9.97
C GLN A 346 -7.53 22.41 -10.73
N ARG A 347 -7.20 23.62 -11.22
CA ARG A 347 -6.07 23.92 -12.11
C ARG A 347 -4.75 23.38 -11.54
N ALA A 348 -4.19 22.39 -12.24
CA ALA A 348 -2.93 21.75 -11.90
C ALA A 348 -1.73 22.66 -12.17
N VAL A 349 -0.80 22.72 -11.21
CA VAL A 349 0.61 22.98 -11.50
C VAL A 349 1.04 21.98 -12.59
N PRO A 350 1.84 22.36 -13.60
CA PRO A 350 2.29 21.39 -14.60
C PRO A 350 2.95 20.19 -13.89
N ARG A 351 2.44 18.98 -14.13
CA ARG A 351 2.83 17.73 -13.44
C ARG A 351 4.35 17.50 -13.35
N ARG A 352 5.11 18.07 -14.28
CA ARG A 352 6.58 18.01 -14.32
C ARG A 352 7.24 18.83 -13.20
N VAL A 353 6.76 20.05 -12.95
CA VAL A 353 7.31 20.94 -11.92
C VAL A 353 6.99 20.42 -10.52
N GLU A 354 5.79 19.88 -10.35
CA GLU A 354 5.37 19.18 -9.13
C GLU A 354 6.28 17.97 -8.85
N ARG A 355 6.54 17.11 -9.84
CA ARG A 355 7.46 15.97 -9.71
C ARG A 355 8.89 16.38 -9.32
N GLU A 356 9.46 17.39 -9.98
CA GLU A 356 10.83 17.83 -9.70
C GLU A 356 10.96 18.44 -8.29
N LEU A 357 9.95 19.19 -7.82
CA LEU A 357 9.91 19.73 -6.46
C LEU A 357 9.72 18.63 -5.41
N THR A 358 8.79 17.70 -5.63
CA THR A 358 8.58 16.53 -4.77
C THR A 358 9.84 15.67 -4.68
N GLN A 359 10.55 15.47 -5.80
CA GLN A 359 11.77 14.65 -5.81
C GLN A 359 12.90 15.31 -5.01
N ARG A 360 13.16 16.61 -5.20
CA ARG A 360 14.16 17.35 -4.39
C ARG A 360 13.81 17.37 -2.91
N PHE A 361 12.53 17.46 -2.59
CA PHE A 361 12.04 17.39 -1.22
C PHE A 361 12.30 16.02 -0.60
N LEU A 362 11.89 14.93 -1.26
CA LEU A 362 12.10 13.56 -0.79
C LEU A 362 13.58 13.21 -0.68
N ASP A 363 14.40 13.67 -1.63
CA ASP A 363 15.86 13.57 -1.56
C ASP A 363 16.46 14.24 -0.32
N ARG A 364 15.93 15.39 0.10
CA ARG A 364 16.39 16.04 1.34
C ARG A 364 15.89 15.28 2.57
N HIS A 365 14.62 14.89 2.56
CA HIS A 365 14.00 14.14 3.65
C HIS A 365 14.74 12.84 3.91
N TYR A 366 14.97 12.02 2.89
CA TYR A 366 15.66 10.74 3.06
C TYR A 366 17.14 10.89 3.37
N ARG A 367 17.79 12.02 3.01
CA ARG A 367 19.17 12.29 3.48
C ARG A 367 19.21 12.52 4.99
N ASN A 368 18.26 13.28 5.54
CA ASN A 368 18.17 13.48 6.99
C ASN A 368 17.82 12.16 7.70
N TRP A 369 16.90 11.40 7.13
CA TRP A 369 16.47 10.09 7.63
C TRP A 369 17.63 9.10 7.85
N LEU A 370 18.73 9.20 7.07
CA LEU A 370 19.91 8.33 7.22
C LEU A 370 20.57 8.41 8.61
N ASP A 371 20.37 9.52 9.33
CA ASP A 371 20.97 9.79 10.64
C ASP A 371 19.92 9.79 11.77
N GLU A 372 18.63 9.70 11.45
CA GLU A 372 17.53 9.64 12.42
C GLU A 372 17.43 8.27 13.10
N LYS A 373 17.00 8.23 14.37
CA LYS A 373 16.81 6.99 15.12
C LYS A 373 15.45 6.39 14.79
N ILE A 374 15.43 5.19 14.21
CA ILE A 374 14.22 4.56 13.67
C ILE A 374 13.77 3.43 14.59
N PRO A 375 12.53 3.46 15.12
CA PRO A 375 12.00 2.39 15.96
C PRO A 375 12.04 1.00 15.29
N ALA A 376 11.72 0.91 14.00
CA ALA A 376 11.78 -0.32 13.22
C ALA A 376 13.20 -0.92 13.08
N LEU A 377 14.26 -0.14 13.36
CA LEU A 377 15.65 -0.59 13.39
C LEU A 377 16.16 -0.74 14.83
N GLY A 378 15.27 -0.99 15.80
CA GLY A 378 15.62 -1.07 17.22
C GLY A 378 16.14 0.26 17.79
N GLY A 379 15.68 1.38 17.24
CA GLY A 379 16.15 2.72 17.63
C GLY A 379 17.52 3.10 17.05
N LYS A 380 18.07 2.35 16.09
CA LYS A 380 19.30 2.73 15.35
C LYS A 380 18.98 3.65 14.17
N SER A 381 19.98 4.36 13.67
CA SER A 381 19.88 5.03 12.37
C SER A 381 20.13 4.06 11.22
N PRO A 382 19.68 4.35 9.99
CA PRO A 382 20.01 3.55 8.82
C PRO A 382 21.52 3.33 8.65
N ARG A 383 22.35 4.36 8.88
CA ARG A 383 23.82 4.22 8.81
C ARG A 383 24.38 3.32 9.90
N ASP A 384 23.84 3.39 11.11
CA ASP A 384 24.25 2.53 12.22
C ASP A 384 23.84 1.07 11.94
N ALA A 385 22.57 0.87 11.55
CA ALA A 385 22.00 -0.44 11.26
C ALA A 385 22.72 -1.16 10.12
N ALA A 386 23.20 -0.44 9.10
CA ALA A 386 23.96 -1.03 8.01
C ALA A 386 25.27 -1.72 8.48
N ARG A 387 25.82 -1.32 9.62
CA ARG A 387 27.11 -1.80 10.13
C ARG A 387 27.00 -3.12 10.91
N ASP A 388 25.84 -3.43 11.46
CA ASP A 388 25.61 -4.67 12.21
C ASP A 388 24.74 -5.68 11.44
N PHE A 389 24.87 -6.97 11.75
CA PHE A 389 24.21 -8.03 10.97
C PHE A 389 22.68 -7.96 11.06
N GLU A 390 22.13 -7.92 12.27
CA GLU A 390 20.67 -7.92 12.51
C GLU A 390 20.03 -6.62 12.02
N GLY A 391 20.65 -5.48 12.30
CA GLY A 391 20.23 -4.17 11.82
C GLY A 391 20.26 -4.08 10.29
N ARG A 392 21.22 -4.74 9.63
CA ARG A 392 21.29 -4.78 8.17
C ARG A 392 20.12 -5.56 7.58
N GLU A 393 19.71 -6.68 8.18
CA GLU A 393 18.50 -7.41 7.72
C GLU A 393 17.23 -6.56 7.89
N GLN A 394 17.07 -5.89 9.03
CA GLN A 394 15.95 -4.98 9.28
C GLN A 394 15.94 -3.81 8.29
N LEU A 395 17.10 -3.23 8.01
CA LEU A 395 17.26 -2.14 7.05
C LEU A 395 16.95 -2.58 5.61
N VAL A 396 17.39 -3.77 5.19
CA VAL A 396 17.06 -4.34 3.88
C VAL A 396 15.54 -4.51 3.74
N ALA A 397 14.87 -5.04 4.77
CA ALA A 397 13.42 -5.19 4.76
C ALA A 397 12.71 -3.82 4.64
N LEU A 398 13.17 -2.82 5.38
CA LEU A 398 12.63 -1.46 5.38
C LEU A 398 12.79 -0.76 4.01
N LEU A 399 13.96 -0.90 3.38
CA LEU A 399 14.20 -0.34 2.04
C LEU A 399 13.38 -1.06 0.96
N LYS A 400 13.19 -2.38 1.06
CA LYS A 400 12.28 -3.12 0.17
C LYS A 400 10.83 -2.65 0.32
N GLN A 401 10.37 -2.43 1.55
CA GLN A 401 9.04 -1.88 1.82
C GLN A 401 8.86 -0.49 1.21
N LEU A 402 9.86 0.38 1.34
CA LEU A 402 9.86 1.71 0.71
C LEU A 402 9.76 1.61 -0.82
N GLU A 403 10.62 0.81 -1.45
CA GLU A 403 10.59 0.64 -2.91
C GLU A 403 9.28 0.00 -3.39
N ASN A 404 8.70 -0.93 -2.63
CA ASN A 404 7.41 -1.53 -2.93
C ASN A 404 6.29 -0.48 -2.93
N LEU A 405 6.23 0.35 -1.88
CA LEU A 405 5.24 1.42 -1.74
C LEU A 405 5.33 2.41 -2.91
N GLU A 406 6.55 2.85 -3.23
CA GLU A 406 6.78 3.79 -4.33
C GLU A 406 6.51 3.17 -5.71
N ALA A 407 6.79 1.87 -5.89
CA ALA A 407 6.42 1.15 -7.11
C ALA A 407 4.89 1.04 -7.28
N ARG A 408 4.14 0.78 -6.20
CA ARG A 408 2.67 0.81 -6.22
C ARG A 408 2.15 2.21 -6.55
N ARG A 409 2.71 3.24 -5.91
CA ARG A 409 2.35 4.63 -6.18
C ARG A 409 2.64 5.03 -7.62
N ALA A 410 3.79 4.62 -8.17
CA ALA A 410 4.14 4.82 -9.57
C ALA A 410 3.14 4.13 -10.52
N ARG A 411 2.70 2.91 -10.20
CA ARG A 411 1.69 2.19 -10.98
C ARG A 411 0.33 2.91 -10.95
N ASP A 412 -0.12 3.32 -9.77
CA ASP A 412 -1.48 3.85 -9.59
C ASP A 412 -1.63 5.31 -10.02
N SER A 413 -0.58 6.12 -9.83
CA SER A 413 -0.62 7.57 -10.08
C SER A 413 0.32 8.04 -11.21
N GLY A 414 1.22 7.18 -11.67
CA GLY A 414 2.27 7.53 -12.62
C GLY A 414 3.43 8.32 -12.00
N ALA A 415 3.46 8.50 -10.67
CA ALA A 415 4.48 9.25 -9.95
C ALA A 415 4.98 8.47 -8.73
N GLY A 416 6.19 7.94 -8.80
CA GLY A 416 6.87 7.30 -7.65
C GLY A 416 8.29 7.83 -7.49
N TYR A 417 8.81 7.70 -6.28
CA TYR A 417 10.15 8.12 -5.92
C TYR A 417 11.19 7.01 -6.13
N ASP A 418 12.33 7.36 -6.71
CA ASP A 418 13.44 6.42 -6.92
C ASP A 418 14.38 6.39 -5.70
N ALA A 419 14.12 5.44 -4.79
CA ALA A 419 14.90 5.26 -3.57
C ALA A 419 16.20 4.45 -3.75
N ARG A 420 16.57 4.05 -4.99
CA ARG A 420 17.72 3.17 -5.23
C ARG A 420 19.06 3.73 -4.72
N TRP A 421 19.20 5.05 -4.68
CA TRP A 421 20.42 5.69 -4.19
C TRP A 421 20.68 5.45 -2.70
N LEU A 422 19.65 5.16 -1.90
CA LEU A 422 19.80 4.85 -0.48
C LEU A 422 20.65 3.59 -0.27
N TRP A 423 20.43 2.56 -1.09
CA TRP A 423 21.21 1.32 -1.03
C TRP A 423 22.69 1.55 -1.31
N ARG A 424 23.01 2.43 -2.26
CA ARG A 424 24.39 2.82 -2.60
C ARG A 424 25.03 3.63 -1.49
N GLU A 425 24.32 4.62 -0.98
CA GLU A 425 24.78 5.48 0.11
C GLU A 425 25.04 4.70 1.41
N LEU A 426 24.26 3.64 1.65
CA LEU A 426 24.39 2.75 2.81
C LEU A 426 25.41 1.61 2.58
N GLY A 427 25.98 1.47 1.39
CA GLY A 427 26.97 0.43 1.06
C GLY A 427 26.40 -0.99 0.98
N ILE A 428 25.07 -1.14 0.84
CA ILE A 428 24.36 -2.42 0.87
C ILE A 428 23.65 -2.75 -0.45
N GLU A 429 24.03 -2.10 -1.56
CA GLU A 429 23.44 -2.34 -2.89
C GLU A 429 23.51 -3.81 -3.33
N HIS A 430 24.56 -4.54 -2.95
CA HIS A 430 24.69 -5.98 -3.23
C HIS A 430 23.60 -6.85 -2.56
N LEU A 431 22.89 -6.31 -1.57
CA LEU A 431 21.76 -6.96 -0.90
C LEU A 431 20.40 -6.58 -1.53
N ARG A 432 20.39 -5.63 -2.48
CA ARG A 432 19.20 -5.24 -3.26
C ARG A 432 18.90 -6.29 -4.33
N ARG A 433 18.63 -7.50 -3.87
CA ARG A 433 18.34 -8.64 -4.72
C ARG A 433 17.09 -9.32 -4.24
#